data_AF-A0A958MQ49-F1
#
_entry.id   AF-A0A958MQ49-F1
#
_cell.length_a   1.000
_cell.length_b   1.000
_cell.length_c   1.000
_cell.angle_alpha   90.00
_cell.angle_beta   90.00
_cell.angle_gamma   90.00
#
_symmetry.space_group_name_H-M   'P 1'
#
loop_
_entity.id
_entity.type
_entity.pdbx_description
1 polymer ?
#
loop_
_entity_poly.entity_id
_entity_poly.type
_entity_poly.pdbx_seq_one_letter_code
_entity_poly.pdbx_strand_id
1 'polypeptide(L)'
;MKSLLTLFAALMFLVAAHRALASDVGHQISQPAAVQMKMNPKEASPRTFTCKFQTGDVGTVVGIGPSKHAAQADAAEKCFDRRVSLYEQARGQKVDMDRGQLFIDACVNLTCS
;
A
#
# COMPACT_ATOMS: atom_id res chain seq x y z
N MET A 1 -37.28 5.56 -39.31
CA MET A 1 -36.50 4.92 -38.22
C MET A 1 -35.07 4.56 -38.66
N LYS A 2 -34.31 5.49 -39.27
CA LYS A 2 -32.91 5.25 -39.70
C LYS A 2 -31.90 6.23 -39.10
N SER A 3 -32.35 7.14 -38.23
CA SER A 3 -31.53 8.28 -37.76
C SER A 3 -30.92 8.10 -36.37
N LEU A 4 -31.37 7.10 -35.59
CA LEU A 4 -30.87 6.87 -34.23
C LEU A 4 -29.59 6.02 -34.21
N LEU A 5 -29.42 5.11 -35.17
CA LEU A 5 -28.30 4.17 -35.20
C LEU A 5 -26.96 4.86 -35.59
N THR A 6 -27.03 5.90 -36.41
CA THR A 6 -25.85 6.70 -36.81
C THR A 6 -25.34 7.61 -35.69
N LEU A 7 -26.20 8.09 -34.81
CA LEU A 7 -25.79 8.90 -33.66
C LEU A 7 -24.97 8.10 -32.64
N PHE A 8 -25.36 6.84 -32.40
CA PHE A 8 -24.63 5.96 -31.48
C PHE A 8 -23.24 5.57 -32.01
N ALA A 9 -23.10 5.36 -33.32
CA ALA A 9 -21.80 5.08 -33.93
C ALA A 9 -20.85 6.28 -33.79
N ALA A 10 -21.32 7.51 -34.05
CA ALA A 10 -20.51 8.72 -33.91
C ALA A 10 -20.05 8.97 -32.46
N LEU A 11 -20.90 8.68 -31.48
CA LEU A 11 -20.55 8.84 -30.06
C LEU A 11 -19.47 7.84 -29.61
N MET A 12 -19.50 6.61 -30.14
CA MET A 12 -18.47 5.59 -29.86
C MET A 12 -17.10 5.95 -30.44
N PHE A 13 -17.05 6.58 -31.62
CA PHE A 13 -15.78 7.07 -32.19
C PHE A 13 -15.19 8.25 -31.42
N LEU A 14 -16.03 9.12 -30.83
CA LEU A 14 -15.56 10.26 -30.03
C LEU A 14 -14.87 9.83 -28.72
N VAL A 15 -15.34 8.75 -28.08
CA VAL A 15 -14.77 8.23 -26.82
C VAL A 15 -13.40 7.56 -27.05
N ALA A 16 -13.17 6.97 -28.22
CA ALA A 16 -11.88 6.35 -28.55
C ALA A 16 -10.76 7.38 -28.78
N ALA A 17 -11.09 8.58 -29.26
CA ALA A 17 -10.11 9.62 -29.60
C ALA A 17 -9.51 10.36 -28.37
N HIS A 18 -10.15 10.28 -27.20
CA HIS A 18 -9.65 10.95 -25.98
C HIS A 18 -8.62 10.14 -25.18
N ARG A 19 -8.32 8.89 -25.58
CA ARG A 19 -7.40 8.01 -24.84
C ARG A 19 -5.92 8.08 -25.25
N ALA A 20 -5.54 8.90 -26.23
CA ALA A 20 -4.19 8.84 -26.81
C ALA A 20 -3.28 10.05 -26.53
N LEU A 21 -3.67 11.02 -25.69
CA LEU A 21 -2.86 12.23 -25.42
C LEU A 21 -2.18 12.28 -24.04
N ALA A 22 -2.09 11.17 -23.31
CA ALA A 22 -1.46 11.15 -22.00
C ALA A 22 -0.28 10.17 -21.96
N SER A 23 0.95 10.71 -22.10
CA SER A 23 2.19 10.30 -21.39
C SER A 23 3.42 10.45 -22.28
N ASP A 24 3.79 11.69 -22.61
CA ASP A 24 5.17 12.03 -22.95
C ASP A 24 5.63 13.12 -21.97
N VAL A 25 6.04 12.69 -20.78
CA VAL A 25 6.90 13.48 -19.89
C VAL A 25 8.01 12.55 -19.44
N GLY A 26 8.97 12.34 -20.34
CA GLY A 26 10.27 11.78 -19.98
C GLY A 26 10.98 12.72 -19.02
N HIS A 27 10.78 12.51 -17.72
CA HIS A 27 11.55 13.16 -16.68
C HIS A 27 12.97 12.55 -16.73
N GLN A 28 13.90 13.29 -17.34
CA GLN A 28 15.34 13.06 -17.24
C GLN A 28 15.75 13.21 -15.77
N ILE A 29 15.71 12.11 -15.02
CA ILE A 29 16.39 12.01 -13.73
C ILE A 29 17.87 11.88 -14.07
N SER A 30 18.55 13.03 -14.06
CA SER A 30 20.00 13.13 -14.01
C SER A 30 20.48 12.23 -12.88
N GLN A 31 21.25 11.20 -13.24
CA GLN A 31 21.87 10.29 -12.28
C GLN A 31 22.84 11.11 -11.41
N PRO A 32 22.61 11.27 -10.09
CA PRO A 32 23.66 11.77 -9.24
C PRO A 32 24.78 10.72 -9.25
N ALA A 33 25.98 11.18 -9.61
CA ALA A 33 27.21 10.40 -9.60
C ALA A 33 27.23 9.46 -8.39
N ALA A 34 27.46 8.17 -8.66
CA ALA A 34 27.58 7.14 -7.65
C ALA A 34 28.64 7.57 -6.63
N VAL A 35 28.18 8.12 -5.50
CA VAL A 35 29.00 8.34 -4.31
C VAL A 35 29.34 6.94 -3.82
N GLN A 36 30.51 6.45 -4.22
CA GLN A 36 31.14 5.24 -3.71
C GLN A 36 31.43 5.49 -2.22
N MET A 37 30.42 5.28 -1.38
CA MET A 37 30.62 5.19 0.05
C MET A 37 31.41 3.92 0.31
N LYS A 38 32.73 4.09 0.41
CA LYS A 38 33.70 3.08 0.84
C LYS A 38 33.39 2.73 2.30
N MET A 39 32.41 1.86 2.50
CA MET A 39 32.06 1.32 3.81
C MET A 39 33.19 0.38 4.24
N ASN A 40 33.88 0.73 5.32
CA ASN A 40 34.85 -0.16 5.96
C ASN A 40 34.11 -1.37 6.55
N PRO A 41 34.54 -2.62 6.27
CA PRO A 41 33.90 -3.83 6.77
C PRO A 41 34.31 -4.04 8.23
N LYS A 42 33.69 -3.25 9.11
CA LYS A 42 33.43 -3.61 10.49
C LYS A 42 31.93 -3.43 10.71
N GLU A 43 31.16 -4.11 9.85
CA GLU A 43 29.71 -4.19 9.88
C GLU A 43 29.26 -4.62 11.27
N ALA A 44 28.86 -3.63 12.08
CA ALA A 44 27.84 -3.88 13.08
C ALA A 44 26.62 -4.36 12.29
N SER A 45 26.29 -5.65 12.40
CA SER A 45 25.04 -6.20 11.87
C SER A 45 23.92 -5.19 12.14
N PRO A 46 23.22 -4.69 11.10
CA PRO A 46 22.22 -3.66 11.30
C PRO A 46 21.21 -4.21 12.31
N ARG A 47 21.18 -3.60 13.50
CA ARG A 47 20.32 -4.06 14.58
C ARG A 47 18.88 -3.94 14.10
N THR A 48 18.28 -5.08 13.77
CA THR A 48 16.88 -5.18 13.45
C THR A 48 16.09 -5.31 14.74
N PHE A 49 15.10 -4.45 14.88
CA PHE A 49 14.14 -4.50 15.97
C PHE A 49 12.93 -5.27 15.49
N THR A 50 12.35 -6.06 16.38
CA THR A 50 11.11 -6.77 16.16
C THR A 50 10.04 -6.23 17.09
N CYS A 51 8.81 -6.17 16.61
CA CYS A 51 7.63 -5.83 17.39
C CYS A 51 6.57 -6.90 17.11
N LYS A 52 6.07 -7.54 18.17
CA LYS A 52 5.03 -8.55 18.04
C LYS A 52 3.73 -8.01 18.61
N PHE A 53 2.66 -8.10 17.83
CA PHE A 53 1.29 -7.88 18.28
C PHE A 53 0.59 -9.23 18.42
N GLN A 54 -0.16 -9.39 19.50
CA GLN A 54 -0.98 -10.57 19.73
C GLN A 54 -2.42 -10.12 19.96
N THR A 55 -3.28 -10.46 19.01
CA THR A 55 -4.69 -10.07 19.00
C THR A 55 -5.56 -11.32 18.89
N GLY A 56 -6.75 -11.29 19.49
CA GLY A 56 -7.66 -12.45 19.49
C GLY A 56 -8.24 -12.77 18.11
N ASP A 57 -8.39 -11.77 17.25
CA ASP A 57 -9.06 -11.89 15.96
C ASP A 57 -8.09 -12.04 14.80
N VAL A 58 -6.96 -11.32 14.80
CA VAL A 58 -5.96 -11.35 13.72
C VAL A 58 -4.87 -12.41 13.97
N GLY A 59 -4.72 -12.83 15.23
CA GLY A 59 -3.67 -13.71 15.69
C GLY A 59 -2.37 -12.95 15.99
N THR A 60 -1.24 -13.59 15.71
CA THR A 60 0.10 -12.99 15.89
C THR A 60 0.54 -12.27 14.63
N VAL A 61 0.98 -11.02 14.80
CA VAL A 61 1.59 -10.19 13.75
C VAL A 61 2.99 -9.78 14.20
N VAL A 62 3.98 -9.87 13.30
CA VAL A 62 5.37 -9.52 13.59
C VAL A 62 5.83 -8.44 12.62
N GLY A 63 6.13 -7.27 13.18
CA GLY A 63 6.79 -6.17 12.51
C GLY A 63 8.30 -6.18 12.74
N ILE A 64 9.05 -5.69 11.76
CA ILE A 64 10.51 -5.67 11.73
C ILE A 64 10.95 -4.30 11.21
N GLY A 65 11.96 -3.68 11.83
CA GLY A 65 12.48 -2.41 11.36
C GLY A 65 13.83 -2.02 11.95
N PRO A 66 14.49 -0.97 11.42
CA PRO A 66 15.78 -0.48 11.92
C PRO A 66 15.67 0.25 13.28
N SER A 67 14.46 0.47 13.78
CA SER A 67 14.18 1.06 15.09
C SER A 67 12.93 0.41 15.69
N LYS A 68 12.73 0.56 17.01
CA LYS A 68 11.50 0.11 17.68
C LYS A 68 10.25 0.70 17.04
N HIS A 69 10.29 2.00 16.70
CA HIS A 69 9.18 2.69 16.06
C HIS A 69 8.90 2.14 14.66
N ALA A 70 9.94 1.89 13.86
CA ALA A 70 9.78 1.30 12.54
C ALA A 70 9.22 -0.14 12.61
N ALA A 71 9.68 -0.94 13.56
CA ALA A 71 9.14 -2.28 13.77
C ALA A 71 7.66 -2.25 14.22
N GLN A 72 7.28 -1.27 15.06
CA GLN A 72 5.89 -1.08 15.47
C GLN A 72 5.01 -0.62 14.31
N ALA A 73 5.50 0.30 13.47
CA ALA A 73 4.77 0.75 12.28
C ALA A 73 4.51 -0.41 11.30
N ASP A 74 5.55 -1.22 11.02
CA ASP A 74 5.42 -2.42 10.18
C ASP A 74 4.46 -3.46 10.79
N ALA A 75 4.45 -3.61 12.13
CA ALA A 75 3.48 -4.48 12.81
C ALA A 75 2.03 -3.95 12.68
N ALA A 76 1.84 -2.63 12.76
CA ALA A 76 0.52 -2.00 12.66
C ALA A 76 -0.04 -2.09 11.23
N GLU A 77 0.79 -1.86 10.22
CA GLU A 77 0.43 -2.03 8.81
C GLU A 77 -0.02 -3.46 8.52
N LYS A 78 0.79 -4.46 8.91
CA LYS A 78 0.44 -5.88 8.76
C LYS A 78 -0.82 -6.27 9.54
N CYS A 79 -1.06 -5.66 10.69
CA CYS A 79 -2.29 -5.86 11.46
C CYS A 79 -3.51 -5.35 10.67
N PHE A 80 -3.42 -4.15 10.11
CA PHE A 80 -4.49 -3.55 9.31
C PHE A 80 -4.81 -4.40 8.07
N ASP A 81 -3.79 -4.74 7.28
CA ASP A 81 -3.95 -5.53 6.06
C ASP A 81 -4.64 -6.87 6.33
N ARG A 82 -4.28 -7.50 7.45
CA ARG A 82 -4.86 -8.78 7.82
C ARG A 82 -6.30 -8.65 8.31
N ARG A 83 -6.65 -7.57 9.03
CA ARG A 83 -8.05 -7.25 9.38
C ARG A 83 -8.89 -7.00 8.12
N VAL A 84 -8.36 -6.22 7.17
CA VAL A 84 -9.01 -5.98 5.87
C VAL A 84 -9.23 -7.30 5.16
N SER A 85 -8.19 -8.12 5.01
CA SER A 85 -8.28 -9.41 4.33
C SER A 85 -9.32 -10.34 4.95
N LEU A 86 -9.32 -10.47 6.30
CA LEU A 86 -10.29 -11.30 7.02
C LEU A 86 -11.73 -10.77 6.85
N TYR A 87 -11.92 -9.46 6.91
CA TYR A 87 -13.23 -8.85 6.72
C TYR A 87 -13.77 -9.07 5.30
N GLU A 88 -12.96 -8.79 4.28
CA GLU A 88 -13.35 -8.95 2.88
C GLU A 88 -13.67 -10.40 2.56
N GLN A 89 -12.89 -11.36 3.09
CA GLN A 89 -13.16 -12.80 2.94
C GLN A 89 -14.45 -13.22 3.63
N ALA A 90 -14.73 -12.71 4.83
CA ALA A 90 -15.91 -13.09 5.60
C ALA A 90 -17.21 -12.45 5.09
N ARG A 91 -17.14 -11.24 4.51
CA ARG A 91 -18.31 -10.46 4.10
C ARG A 91 -18.53 -10.40 2.59
N GLY A 92 -17.51 -10.72 1.77
CA GLY A 92 -17.58 -10.56 0.32
C GLY A 92 -17.73 -9.10 -0.12
N GLN A 93 -17.33 -8.15 0.74
CA GLN A 93 -17.48 -6.71 0.53
C GLN A 93 -16.17 -6.01 0.84
N LYS A 94 -15.86 -4.95 0.08
CA LYS A 94 -14.73 -4.07 0.33
C LYS A 94 -14.90 -3.28 1.62
N VAL A 95 -13.80 -2.98 2.27
CA VAL A 95 -13.77 -2.16 3.48
C VAL A 95 -14.09 -0.71 3.11
N ASP A 96 -15.13 -0.15 3.72
CA ASP A 96 -15.44 1.28 3.63
C ASP A 96 -14.55 2.11 4.57
N MET A 97 -14.61 3.45 4.44
CA MET A 97 -13.75 4.36 5.19
C MET A 97 -13.98 4.27 6.70
N ASP A 98 -15.24 4.20 7.14
CA ASP A 98 -15.58 4.15 8.57
C ASP A 98 -15.05 2.87 9.21
N ARG A 99 -15.20 1.74 8.52
CA ARG A 99 -14.65 0.45 8.94
C ARG A 99 -13.13 0.43 8.90
N GLY A 100 -12.52 1.05 7.88
CA GLY A 100 -11.08 1.21 7.76
C GLY A 100 -10.50 1.95 8.96
N GLN A 101 -11.15 3.03 9.40
CA GLN A 101 -10.72 3.77 10.59
C GLN A 101 -10.77 2.90 11.85
N LEU A 102 -11.82 2.09 12.04
CA LEU A 102 -11.90 1.17 13.18
C LEU A 102 -10.75 0.15 13.19
N PHE A 103 -10.31 -0.31 12.02
CA PHE A 103 -9.17 -1.23 11.93
C PHE A 103 -7.85 -0.54 12.24
N ILE A 104 -7.67 0.70 11.78
CA ILE A 104 -6.50 1.52 12.12
C ILE A 104 -6.46 1.71 13.64
N ASP A 105 -7.54 2.20 14.25
CA ASP A 105 -7.62 2.45 15.69
C ASP A 105 -7.34 1.18 16.50
N ALA A 106 -7.83 0.02 16.04
CA ALA A 106 -7.57 -1.26 16.68
C ALA A 106 -6.10 -1.72 16.59
N CYS A 107 -5.38 -1.33 15.54
CA CYS A 107 -4.00 -1.75 15.31
C CYS A 107 -2.96 -0.78 15.90
N VAL A 108 -3.21 0.54 15.87
CA VAL A 108 -2.24 1.55 16.37
C VAL A 108 -2.16 1.62 17.88
N ASN A 109 -3.23 1.22 18.58
CA ASN A 109 -3.28 1.17 20.05
C ASN A 109 -2.62 -0.08 20.64
N LEU A 110 -2.07 -0.97 19.81
CA LEU A 110 -1.39 -2.18 20.26
C LEU A 110 0.05 -1.90 20.69
N THR A 111 0.44 -2.56 21.78
CA THR A 111 1.80 -2.50 22.31
C THR A 111 2.59 -3.73 21.87
N CYS A 112 3.87 -3.55 21.54
CA CYS A 112 4.78 -4.66 21.27
C CYS A 112 4.92 -5.55 22.52
N SER A 113 4.74 -6.85 22.36
CA SER A 113 5.03 -7.88 23.37
C SER A 113 6.45 -8.41 23.27
#